data_AF-A0A843J2Y5-F1
#
_entry.id   AF-A0A843J2Y5-F1
#
_cell.length_a   1.000
_cell.length_b   1.000
_cell.length_c   1.000
_cell.angle_alpha   90.00
_cell.angle_beta   90.00
_cell.angle_gamma   90.00
#
_symmetry.space_group_name_H-M   'P 1'
#
loop_
_entity.id
_entity.type
_entity.pdbx_description
1 polymer ?
#
loop_
_entity_poly.entity_id
_entity_poly.type
_entity_poly.pdbx_seq_one_letter_code
_entity_poly.pdbx_strand_id
1 'polypeptide(L)'
;MVMSIRSKGEETFVGAVLKTYDRFWADGMLDVYAIVWNREKQEVEHIQTGYIAIDGSNFLEMSATVDATRETWREVLHSLKPSARRAFADSVVRYKREIHVGTTARVVRGKKVAKGTVVKVFWIGEKPTFLAKRYEYIRETETICGCYDEKGDKVWIKAEYLENIDPLKSPNAKERKKFIIDYIDKRAHELGAPWVRRG
;
A
#
# COMPACT_ATOMS: atom_id res chain seq x y z
N MET A 1 -15.03 -6.77 -31.02
CA MET A 1 -14.24 -5.55 -30.79
C MET A 1 -14.95 -4.83 -29.67
N VAL A 2 -14.29 -4.60 -28.53
CA VAL A 2 -14.91 -3.97 -27.36
C VAL A 2 -14.17 -2.64 -27.19
N MET A 3 -14.87 -1.52 -27.40
CA MET A 3 -14.35 -0.16 -27.33
C MET A 3 -15.35 0.68 -26.55
N SER A 4 -14.86 1.48 -25.61
CA SER A 4 -15.68 2.02 -24.52
C SER A 4 -15.44 3.48 -24.17
N ILE A 5 -14.54 4.17 -24.86
CA ILE A 5 -14.40 5.63 -24.77
C ILE A 5 -14.63 6.26 -26.14
N ARG A 6 -15.60 7.18 -26.19
CA ARG A 6 -15.96 7.93 -27.40
C ARG A 6 -15.76 9.43 -27.19
N SER A 7 -15.17 10.10 -28.17
CA SER A 7 -15.06 11.56 -28.24
C SER A 7 -15.75 12.03 -29.52
N LYS A 8 -16.78 12.89 -29.41
CA LYS A 8 -17.54 13.41 -30.57
C LYS A 8 -18.06 12.34 -31.55
N GLY A 9 -18.36 11.14 -31.03
CA GLY A 9 -18.84 10.00 -31.82
C GLY A 9 -17.74 9.09 -32.38
N GLU A 10 -16.46 9.48 -32.28
CA GLU A 10 -15.31 8.68 -32.71
C GLU A 10 -14.75 7.85 -31.54
N GLU A 11 -14.36 6.61 -31.84
CA GLU A 11 -13.74 5.69 -30.87
C GLU A 11 -12.28 6.06 -30.68
N THR A 12 -11.90 6.39 -29.44
CA THR A 12 -10.58 7.00 -29.15
C THR A 12 -9.65 6.12 -28.32
N PHE A 13 -10.12 4.97 -27.82
CA PHE A 13 -9.33 4.09 -26.96
C PHE A 13 -9.49 2.60 -27.31
N VAL A 14 -8.36 1.91 -27.44
CA VAL A 14 -8.28 0.46 -27.66
C VAL A 14 -8.02 -0.24 -26.33
N GLY A 15 -9.08 -0.81 -25.74
CA GLY A 15 -9.01 -1.54 -24.48
C GLY A 15 -10.39 -1.77 -23.88
N ALA A 16 -10.48 -1.89 -22.56
CA ALA A 16 -11.76 -2.08 -21.87
C ALA A 16 -11.90 -1.14 -20.67
N VAL A 17 -13.04 -0.47 -20.54
CA VAL A 17 -13.41 0.34 -19.38
C VAL A 17 -13.89 -0.60 -18.27
N LEU A 18 -13.15 -0.59 -17.17
CA LEU A 18 -13.40 -1.39 -15.98
C LEU A 18 -14.46 -0.75 -15.08
N LYS A 19 -14.39 0.57 -14.92
CA LYS A 19 -15.22 1.36 -14.01
C LYS A 19 -15.15 2.84 -14.40
N THR A 20 -16.22 3.59 -14.14
CA THR A 20 -16.20 5.06 -14.12
C THR A 20 -16.35 5.58 -12.69
N TYR A 21 -15.78 6.75 -12.40
CA TYR A 21 -15.93 7.41 -11.10
C TYR A 21 -15.75 8.91 -11.24
N ASP A 22 -16.34 9.64 -10.28
CA ASP A 22 -16.28 11.09 -10.23
C ASP A 22 -15.40 11.55 -9.06
N ARG A 23 -14.70 12.67 -9.25
CA ARG A 23 -13.95 13.36 -8.21
C ARG A 23 -14.53 14.74 -8.01
N PHE A 24 -15.14 14.96 -6.86
CA PHE A 24 -15.66 16.27 -6.46
C PHE A 24 -14.56 17.19 -5.97
N TRP A 25 -14.60 18.43 -6.44
CA TRP A 25 -13.79 19.53 -5.94
C TRP A 25 -14.58 20.32 -4.91
N ALA A 26 -13.86 21.02 -4.03
CA ALA A 26 -14.47 21.78 -2.94
C ALA A 26 -15.31 23.00 -3.43
N ASP A 27 -15.13 23.40 -4.68
CA ASP A 27 -15.82 24.50 -5.35
C ASP A 27 -17.12 24.07 -6.06
N GLY A 28 -17.53 22.81 -5.94
CA GLY A 28 -18.75 22.28 -6.57
C GLY A 28 -18.56 21.82 -8.02
N MET A 29 -17.33 21.84 -8.53
CA MET A 29 -16.98 21.24 -9.82
C MET A 29 -16.64 19.75 -9.64
N LEU A 30 -16.69 18.96 -10.72
CA LEU A 30 -16.26 17.57 -10.67
C LEU A 30 -15.50 17.14 -11.93
N ASP A 31 -14.51 16.27 -11.74
CA ASP A 31 -13.89 15.51 -12.83
C ASP A 31 -14.55 14.14 -12.95
N VAL A 32 -14.79 13.69 -14.18
CA VAL A 32 -15.24 12.32 -14.48
C VAL A 32 -14.07 11.54 -15.05
N TYR A 33 -13.82 10.37 -14.49
CA TYR A 33 -12.75 9.48 -14.91
C TYR A 33 -13.28 8.10 -15.31
N ALA A 34 -12.56 7.47 -16.22
CA ALA A 34 -12.66 6.05 -16.54
C ALA A 34 -11.38 5.33 -16.14
N ILE A 35 -11.53 4.20 -15.45
CA ILE A 35 -10.46 3.23 -15.23
C ILE A 35 -10.48 2.26 -16.41
N VAL A 36 -9.37 2.17 -17.14
CA VAL A 36 -9.27 1.35 -18.35
C VAL A 36 -8.16 0.32 -18.24
N TRP A 37 -8.37 -0.82 -18.89
CA TRP A 37 -7.35 -1.82 -19.13
C TRP A 37 -6.71 -1.59 -20.50
N ASN A 38 -5.44 -1.14 -20.50
CA ASN A 38 -4.63 -1.04 -21.71
C ASN A 38 -4.02 -2.41 -22.02
N ARG A 39 -4.55 -3.07 -23.06
CA ARG A 39 -4.12 -4.42 -23.44
C ARG A 39 -2.71 -4.47 -24.02
N GLU A 40 -2.25 -3.41 -24.68
CA GLU A 40 -0.92 -3.35 -25.29
C GLU A 40 0.16 -3.26 -24.22
N LYS A 41 -0.05 -2.36 -23.25
CA LYS A 41 0.89 -2.14 -22.15
C LYS A 41 0.71 -3.12 -20.99
N GLN A 42 -0.39 -3.88 -20.98
CA GLN A 42 -0.78 -4.76 -19.89
C GLN A 42 -0.85 -4.01 -18.54
N GLU A 43 -1.43 -2.81 -18.56
CA GLU A 43 -1.55 -1.94 -17.38
C GLU A 43 -2.94 -1.29 -17.25
N VAL A 44 -3.25 -0.86 -16.04
CA VAL A 44 -4.46 -0.09 -15.76
C VAL A 44 -4.12 1.40 -15.84
N GLU A 45 -4.93 2.16 -16.57
CA GLU A 45 -4.79 3.61 -16.72
C GLU A 45 -6.05 4.33 -16.20
N HIS A 46 -5.87 5.56 -15.76
CA HIS A 46 -6.96 6.47 -15.39
C HIS A 46 -7.05 7.55 -16.47
N ILE A 47 -8.16 7.55 -17.21
CA ILE A 47 -8.40 8.53 -18.29
C ILE A 47 -9.47 9.49 -17.81
N GLN A 48 -9.19 10.79 -17.87
CA GLN A 48 -10.22 11.81 -17.65
C GLN A 48 -11.13 11.88 -18.86
N THR A 49 -12.43 11.71 -18.63
CA THR A 49 -13.46 11.67 -19.67
C THR A 49 -14.45 12.82 -19.54
N GLY A 50 -14.42 13.55 -18.42
CA GLY A 50 -15.34 14.66 -18.20
C GLY A 50 -14.77 15.67 -17.22
N TYR A 51 -15.24 16.88 -17.36
CA TYR A 51 -15.08 17.95 -16.40
C TYR A 51 -16.40 18.72 -16.40
N ILE A 52 -17.13 18.64 -15.30
CA ILE A 52 -18.45 19.26 -15.15
C ILE A 52 -18.30 20.48 -14.24
N ALA A 53 -18.58 21.66 -14.77
CA ALA A 53 -18.58 22.89 -13.98
C ALA A 53 -19.87 23.04 -13.16
N ILE A 54 -19.89 24.07 -12.31
CA ILE A 54 -21.01 24.40 -11.42
C ILE A 54 -22.33 24.59 -12.17
N ASP A 55 -22.28 25.06 -13.42
CA ASP A 55 -23.45 25.27 -14.28
C ASP A 55 -23.94 23.99 -14.98
N GLY A 56 -23.31 22.85 -14.74
CA GLY A 56 -23.64 21.56 -15.33
C GLY A 56 -23.06 21.34 -16.73
N SER A 57 -22.27 22.28 -17.26
CA SER A 57 -21.61 22.11 -18.55
C SER A 57 -20.46 21.09 -18.47
N ASN A 58 -20.41 20.15 -19.44
CA ASN A 58 -19.31 19.18 -19.57
C ASN A 58 -18.35 19.61 -20.69
N PHE A 59 -17.12 19.95 -20.34
CA PHE A 59 -16.15 20.54 -21.27
C PHE A 59 -15.41 19.53 -22.16
N LEU A 60 -15.39 18.26 -21.80
CA LEU A 60 -14.60 17.24 -22.51
C LEU A 60 -15.41 16.45 -23.54
N GLU A 61 -16.75 16.49 -23.48
CA GLU A 61 -17.67 15.79 -24.41
C GLU A 61 -17.32 14.30 -24.68
N MET A 62 -16.59 13.65 -23.77
CA MET A 62 -16.26 12.24 -23.85
C MET A 62 -17.22 11.42 -23.00
N SER A 63 -17.60 10.25 -23.51
CA SER A 63 -18.42 9.30 -22.78
C SER A 63 -17.66 7.99 -22.62
N ALA A 64 -17.72 7.42 -21.42
CA ALA A 64 -17.16 6.12 -21.12
C ALA A 64 -18.27 5.16 -20.69
N THR A 65 -18.30 3.96 -21.29
CA THR A 65 -19.25 2.91 -20.94
C THR A 65 -18.50 1.68 -20.46
N VAL A 66 -18.83 1.17 -19.28
CA VAL A 66 -18.21 -0.05 -18.74
C VAL A 66 -18.52 -1.23 -19.66
N ASP A 67 -17.47 -1.89 -20.14
CA ASP A 67 -17.55 -3.02 -21.10
C ASP A 67 -16.68 -4.22 -20.69
N ALA A 68 -16.12 -4.17 -19.48
CA ALA A 68 -15.22 -5.19 -18.97
C ALA A 68 -15.91 -6.56 -18.84
N THR A 69 -15.46 -7.51 -19.66
CA THR A 69 -15.88 -8.91 -19.59
C THR A 69 -15.17 -9.68 -18.47
N ARG A 70 -15.65 -10.89 -18.17
CA ARG A 70 -14.98 -11.79 -17.22
C ARG A 70 -13.55 -12.12 -17.66
N GLU A 71 -13.33 -12.26 -18.97
CA GLU A 71 -12.03 -12.52 -19.58
C GLU A 71 -11.09 -11.33 -19.39
N THR A 72 -11.58 -10.11 -19.64
CA THR A 72 -10.84 -8.86 -19.42
C THR A 72 -10.35 -8.76 -17.98
N TRP A 73 -11.23 -9.01 -17.02
CA TRP A 73 -10.85 -9.02 -15.62
C TRP A 73 -9.87 -10.14 -15.26
N ARG A 74 -9.96 -11.33 -15.88
CA ARG A 74 -8.95 -12.38 -15.67
C ARG A 74 -7.56 -11.90 -16.11
N GLU A 75 -7.46 -11.20 -17.24
CA GLU A 75 -6.22 -10.58 -17.70
C GLU A 75 -5.68 -9.56 -16.68
N VAL A 76 -6.54 -8.64 -16.23
CA VAL A 76 -6.20 -7.66 -15.19
C VAL A 76 -5.69 -8.34 -13.92
N LEU A 77 -6.39 -9.36 -13.41
CA LEU A 77 -5.96 -10.06 -12.19
C LEU A 77 -4.64 -10.82 -12.38
N HIS A 78 -4.39 -11.34 -13.60
CA HIS A 78 -3.13 -11.97 -13.93
C HIS A 78 -1.97 -10.96 -13.98
N SER A 79 -2.19 -9.77 -14.52
CA SER A 79 -1.18 -8.71 -14.59
C SER A 79 -0.78 -8.14 -13.22
N LEU A 80 -1.64 -8.29 -12.20
CA LEU A 80 -1.31 -7.91 -10.82
C LEU A 80 -0.33 -8.86 -10.12
N LYS A 81 -0.16 -10.11 -10.61
CA LYS A 81 0.67 -11.13 -9.92
C LYS A 81 2.15 -10.72 -9.77
N PRO A 82 2.85 -10.16 -10.78
CA PRO A 82 4.21 -9.67 -10.62
C PRO A 82 4.32 -8.58 -9.55
N SER A 83 3.40 -7.61 -9.56
CA SER A 83 3.37 -6.53 -8.56
C SER A 83 3.10 -7.07 -7.15
N ALA A 84 2.19 -8.03 -7.00
CA ALA A 84 1.94 -8.71 -5.72
C ALA A 84 3.19 -9.42 -5.20
N ARG A 85 3.96 -10.09 -6.08
CA ARG A 85 5.22 -10.76 -5.71
C ARG A 85 6.29 -9.76 -5.28
N ARG A 86 6.44 -8.63 -5.97
CA ARG A 86 7.37 -7.56 -5.57
C ARG A 86 6.97 -6.96 -4.23
N ALA A 87 5.70 -6.58 -4.08
CA ALA A 87 5.17 -6.04 -2.82
C ALA A 87 5.36 -7.00 -1.64
N PHE A 88 5.22 -8.30 -1.89
CA PHE A 88 5.53 -9.32 -0.89
C PHE A 88 7.01 -9.32 -0.52
N ALA A 89 7.92 -9.37 -1.50
CA ALA A 89 9.36 -9.33 -1.23
C ALA A 89 9.76 -8.07 -0.45
N ASP A 90 9.22 -6.91 -0.82
CA ASP A 90 9.45 -5.64 -0.12
C ASP A 90 8.90 -5.69 1.31
N SER A 91 7.73 -6.31 1.52
CA SER A 91 7.15 -6.45 2.85
C SER A 91 8.02 -7.31 3.77
N VAL A 92 8.65 -8.36 3.22
CA VAL A 92 9.55 -9.25 3.96
C VAL A 92 10.85 -8.53 4.32
N VAL A 93 11.41 -7.77 3.39
CA VAL A 93 12.61 -6.94 3.64
C VAL A 93 12.32 -5.86 4.68
N ARG A 94 11.16 -5.19 4.58
CA ARG A 94 10.74 -4.17 5.56
C ARG A 94 10.54 -4.79 6.94
N TYR A 95 9.82 -5.90 7.02
CA TYR A 95 9.60 -6.62 8.28
C TYR A 95 10.92 -7.03 8.94
N LYS A 96 11.92 -7.45 8.15
CA LYS A 96 13.27 -7.76 8.63
C LYS A 96 14.01 -6.55 9.20
N ARG A 97 13.73 -5.34 8.73
CA ARG A 97 14.37 -4.11 9.25
C ARG A 97 13.73 -3.64 10.55
N GLU A 98 12.47 -3.98 10.76
CA GLU A 98 11.72 -3.64 11.96
C GLU A 98 12.17 -4.49 13.17
N ILE A 99 11.96 -3.92 14.35
CA ILE A 99 12.23 -4.57 15.64
C ILE A 99 10.90 -5.09 16.18
N HIS A 100 10.85 -6.38 16.50
CA HIS A 100 9.67 -7.04 17.05
C HIS A 100 10.00 -7.69 18.39
N VAL A 101 8.98 -8.05 19.16
CA VAL A 101 9.18 -8.88 20.35
C VAL A 101 9.76 -10.22 19.93
N GLY A 102 10.82 -10.66 20.61
CA GLY A 102 11.58 -11.86 20.30
C GLY A 102 12.75 -11.65 19.33
N THR A 103 12.87 -10.47 18.72
CA THR A 103 13.97 -10.15 17.79
C THR A 103 15.32 -10.13 18.50
N THR A 104 16.33 -10.71 17.85
CA THR A 104 17.73 -10.50 18.21
C THR A 104 18.25 -9.26 17.50
N ALA A 105 18.72 -8.28 18.26
CA ALA A 105 19.15 -6.99 17.74
C ALA A 105 20.56 -6.61 18.20
N ARG A 106 21.24 -5.79 17.40
CA ARG A 106 22.53 -5.18 17.75
C ARG A 106 22.33 -3.70 18.06
N VAL A 107 22.94 -3.24 19.14
CA VAL A 107 22.95 -1.81 19.48
C VAL A 107 23.85 -1.06 18.50
N VAL A 108 23.28 -0.19 17.68
CA VAL A 108 24.04 0.64 16.72
C VAL A 108 24.34 2.04 17.25
N ARG A 109 23.57 2.49 18.25
CA ARG A 109 23.72 3.78 18.92
C ARG A 109 23.37 3.65 20.40
N GLY A 110 24.15 4.25 21.29
CA GLY A 110 23.84 4.18 22.72
C GLY A 110 24.94 4.74 23.60
N LYS A 111 24.55 5.46 24.66
CA LYS A 111 25.47 5.92 25.72
C LYS A 111 25.50 4.95 26.90
N LYS A 112 24.33 4.41 27.28
CA LYS A 112 24.17 3.50 28.44
C LYS A 112 24.54 2.06 28.13
N VAL A 113 24.28 1.62 26.90
CA VAL A 113 24.65 0.29 26.40
C VAL A 113 25.65 0.48 25.28
N ALA A 114 26.74 -0.28 25.32
CA ALA A 114 27.82 -0.14 24.37
C ALA A 114 27.34 -0.45 22.94
N LYS A 115 27.88 0.29 21.97
CA LYS A 115 27.64 -0.02 20.56
C LYS A 115 28.23 -1.40 20.24
N GLY A 116 27.49 -2.22 19.51
CA GLY A 116 27.87 -3.58 19.15
C GLY A 116 27.29 -4.66 20.06
N THR A 117 26.78 -4.31 21.25
CA THR A 117 26.14 -5.28 22.15
C THR A 117 24.95 -5.95 21.47
N VAL A 118 24.89 -7.27 21.56
CA VAL A 118 23.75 -8.06 21.11
C VAL A 118 22.73 -8.16 22.24
N VAL A 119 21.47 -7.91 21.91
CA VAL A 119 20.36 -7.92 22.87
C VAL A 119 19.17 -8.68 22.28
N LYS A 120 18.36 -9.28 23.16
CA LYS A 120 17.12 -9.96 22.78
C LYS A 120 15.92 -9.16 23.26
N VAL A 121 15.07 -8.74 22.35
CA VAL A 121 13.89 -7.92 22.64
C VAL A 121 12.81 -8.78 23.27
N PHE A 122 12.26 -8.36 24.42
CA PHE A 122 11.14 -9.05 25.08
C PHE A 122 9.89 -8.16 25.20
N TRP A 123 10.03 -6.85 25.00
CA TRP A 123 8.93 -5.91 25.11
C TRP A 123 9.15 -4.71 24.19
N ILE A 124 8.06 -4.18 23.64
CA ILE A 124 8.03 -2.95 22.85
C ILE A 124 6.84 -2.12 23.31
N GLY A 125 7.03 -0.82 23.47
CA GLY A 125 5.95 0.11 23.72
C GLY A 125 6.33 1.54 23.41
N GLU A 126 5.34 2.42 23.42
CA GLU A 126 5.50 3.82 23.08
C GLU A 126 5.55 4.69 24.32
N LYS A 127 6.33 5.77 24.23
CA LYS A 127 6.43 6.80 25.26
C LYS A 127 6.37 8.18 24.62
N PRO A 128 5.59 9.13 25.15
CA PRO A 128 5.61 10.50 24.65
C PRO A 128 7.00 11.13 24.85
N THR A 129 7.45 11.87 23.83
CA THR A 129 8.73 12.59 23.87
C THR A 129 8.72 13.73 24.89
N PHE A 130 9.89 14.26 25.23
CA PHE A 130 9.97 15.43 26.13
C PHE A 130 9.26 16.66 25.55
N LEU A 131 9.33 16.84 24.22
CA LEU A 131 8.62 17.89 23.50
C LEU A 131 7.10 17.71 23.62
N ALA A 132 6.59 16.50 23.37
CA ALA A 132 5.18 16.16 23.54
C ALA A 132 4.67 16.36 24.98
N LYS A 133 5.52 16.13 25.98
CA LYS A 133 5.17 16.37 27.39
C LYS A 133 5.07 17.86 27.75
N ARG A 134 5.82 18.73 27.06
CA ARG A 134 5.86 20.17 27.33
C ARG A 134 4.79 20.94 26.56
N TYR A 135 4.41 20.45 25.39
CA TYR A 135 3.43 21.08 24.50
C TYR A 135 2.30 20.10 24.21
N GLU A 136 1.11 20.38 24.75
CA GLU A 136 -0.08 19.52 24.68
C GLU A 136 -0.55 19.23 23.24
N TYR A 137 -0.16 20.07 22.28
CA TYR A 137 -0.52 19.91 20.86
C TYR A 137 0.46 19.07 20.03
N ILE A 138 1.62 18.67 20.60
CA ILE A 138 2.62 17.86 19.89
C ILE A 138 2.40 16.38 20.24
N ARG A 139 1.99 15.57 19.26
CA ARG A 139 1.77 14.11 19.43
C ARG A 139 2.96 13.28 18.96
N GLU A 140 4.15 13.61 19.44
CA GLU A 140 5.34 12.82 19.14
C GLU A 140 5.55 11.71 20.20
N THR A 141 5.69 10.47 19.74
CA THR A 141 6.03 9.31 20.56
C THR A 141 7.37 8.70 20.11
N GLU A 142 8.09 8.13 21.07
CA GLU A 142 9.28 7.33 20.86
C GLU A 142 8.98 5.87 21.18
N THR A 143 9.40 4.97 20.31
CA THR A 143 9.31 3.53 20.54
C THR A 143 10.49 3.06 21.40
N ILE A 144 10.17 2.45 22.55
CA ILE A 144 11.13 1.91 23.50
C ILE A 144 11.05 0.38 23.48
N CYS A 145 12.20 -0.27 23.45
CA CYS A 145 12.36 -1.71 23.54
C CYS A 145 12.95 -2.07 24.91
N GLY A 146 12.31 -3.04 25.58
CA GLY A 146 12.90 -3.77 26.69
C GLY A 146 13.66 -4.97 26.14
N CYS A 147 14.95 -5.07 26.46
CA CYS A 147 15.82 -6.14 25.98
C CYS A 147 16.58 -6.82 27.13
N TYR A 148 16.97 -8.06 26.91
CA TYR A 148 17.98 -8.76 27.71
C TYR A 148 19.32 -8.69 26.99
N ASP A 149 20.38 -8.33 27.69
CA ASP A 149 21.75 -8.44 27.17
C ASP A 149 22.29 -9.88 27.27
N GLU A 150 23.54 -10.09 26.83
CA GLU A 150 24.21 -11.40 26.88
C GLU A 150 24.38 -11.95 28.31
N LYS A 151 24.33 -11.09 29.33
CA LYS A 151 24.43 -11.47 30.75
C LYS A 151 23.07 -11.74 31.38
N GLY A 152 21.99 -11.48 30.66
CA GLY A 152 20.61 -11.59 31.15
C GLY A 152 20.11 -10.33 31.88
N ASP A 153 20.87 -9.22 31.85
CA ASP A 153 20.48 -7.97 32.45
C ASP A 153 19.43 -7.26 31.60
N LYS A 154 18.45 -6.63 32.28
CA LYS A 154 17.39 -5.87 31.63
C LYS A 154 17.89 -4.50 31.23
N VAL A 155 17.77 -4.18 29.94
CA VAL A 155 18.10 -2.88 29.38
C VAL A 155 16.91 -2.28 28.63
N TRP A 156 16.82 -0.95 28.67
CA TRP A 156 15.79 -0.18 27.99
C TRP A 156 16.46 0.72 26.96
N ILE A 157 16.14 0.51 25.68
CA ILE A 157 16.79 1.16 24.55
C ILE A 157 15.72 1.59 23.55
N LYS A 158 15.91 2.72 22.86
CA LYS A 158 15.00 3.12 21.79
C LYS A 158 15.08 2.15 20.61
N ALA A 159 13.96 1.87 19.96
CA ALA A 159 13.94 0.99 18.78
C ALA A 159 14.86 1.51 17.65
N GLU A 160 14.92 2.82 17.46
CA GLU A 160 15.81 3.49 16.46
C GLU A 160 17.31 3.23 16.69
N TYR A 161 17.70 2.76 17.88
CA TYR A 161 19.10 2.49 18.24
C TYR A 161 19.48 1.02 18.09
N LEU A 162 18.52 0.21 17.64
CA LEU A 162 18.67 -1.22 17.45
C LEU A 162 18.62 -1.54 15.96
N GLU A 163 19.47 -2.47 15.55
CA GLU A 163 19.45 -3.08 14.23
C GLU A 163 19.06 -4.55 14.37
N ASN A 164 18.03 -4.98 13.64
CA ASN A 164 17.63 -6.39 13.60
C ASN A 164 18.70 -7.22 12.87
N ILE A 165 19.27 -8.19 13.60
CA ILE A 165 20.32 -9.10 13.10
C ILE A 165 19.82 -10.54 12.91
N ASP A 166 18.53 -10.80 13.12
CA ASP A 166 17.96 -12.12 12.85
C ASP A 166 18.15 -12.49 11.37
N PRO A 167 18.41 -13.77 11.06
CA PRO A 167 18.51 -14.21 9.69
C PRO A 167 17.17 -14.02 8.98
N LEU A 168 17.25 -13.64 7.70
CA LEU A 168 16.05 -13.55 6.87
C LEU A 168 15.43 -14.95 6.75
N LYS A 169 14.33 -15.18 7.47
CA LYS A 169 13.57 -16.41 7.30
C LYS A 169 12.79 -16.33 6.00
N SER A 170 12.98 -17.33 5.14
CA SER A 170 12.14 -17.48 3.96
C SER A 170 10.70 -17.68 4.42
N PRO A 171 9.76 -16.83 4.00
CA PRO A 171 8.36 -16.96 4.40
C PRO A 171 7.79 -18.30 3.96
N ASN A 172 6.83 -18.83 4.72
CA ASN A 172 6.17 -20.06 4.33
C ASN A 172 5.35 -19.82 3.04
N ALA A 173 5.31 -20.83 2.16
CA ALA A 173 4.47 -20.83 0.96
C ALA A 173 3.00 -20.46 1.26
N LYS A 174 2.49 -20.83 2.44
CA LYS A 174 1.13 -20.48 2.90
C LYS A 174 0.96 -18.97 3.11
N GLU A 175 1.91 -18.31 3.77
CA GLU A 175 1.88 -16.87 4.05
C GLU A 175 2.00 -16.07 2.76
N ARG A 176 2.93 -16.49 1.89
CA ARG A 176 3.09 -15.90 0.54
C ARG A 176 1.80 -16.00 -0.27
N LYS A 177 1.16 -17.18 -0.27
CA LYS A 177 -0.10 -17.38 -1.00
C LYS A 177 -1.20 -16.48 -0.46
N LYS A 178 -1.33 -16.39 0.87
CA LYS A 178 -2.31 -15.51 1.52
C LYS A 178 -2.09 -14.05 1.13
N PHE A 179 -0.86 -13.54 1.29
CA PHE A 179 -0.54 -12.16 0.93
C PHE A 179 -0.84 -11.83 -0.54
N ILE A 180 -0.47 -12.71 -1.47
CA ILE A 180 -0.72 -12.48 -2.90
C ILE A 180 -2.21 -12.43 -3.20
N ILE A 181 -3.01 -13.32 -2.60
CA ILE A 181 -4.47 -13.32 -2.75
C ILE A 181 -5.04 -12.03 -2.18
N ASP A 182 -4.72 -11.70 -0.92
CA ASP A 182 -5.21 -10.48 -0.25
C ASP A 182 -4.83 -9.21 -1.03
N TYR A 183 -3.62 -9.15 -1.60
CA TYR A 183 -3.16 -8.04 -2.45
C TYR A 183 -3.99 -7.91 -3.73
N ILE A 184 -4.19 -9.02 -4.43
CA ILE A 184 -4.95 -9.04 -5.68
C ILE A 184 -6.41 -8.69 -5.41
N ASP A 185 -7.01 -9.24 -4.36
CA ASP A 185 -8.41 -8.97 -3.99
C ASP A 185 -8.61 -7.50 -3.62
N LYS A 186 -7.71 -6.92 -2.82
CA LYS A 186 -7.76 -5.48 -2.48
C LYS A 186 -7.67 -4.61 -3.73
N ARG A 187 -6.73 -4.88 -4.63
CA ARG A 187 -6.59 -4.13 -5.89
C ARG A 187 -7.78 -4.32 -6.82
N ALA A 188 -8.30 -5.54 -6.93
CA ALA A 188 -9.50 -5.82 -7.72
C ALA A 188 -10.71 -5.04 -7.20
N HIS A 189 -10.86 -4.93 -5.88
CA HIS A 189 -11.91 -4.13 -5.26
C HIS A 189 -11.75 -2.64 -5.59
N GLU A 190 -10.55 -2.08 -5.47
CA GLU A 190 -10.26 -0.68 -5.82
C GLU A 190 -10.61 -0.38 -7.29
N LEU A 191 -10.33 -1.34 -8.18
CA LEU A 191 -10.65 -1.24 -9.61
C LEU A 191 -12.15 -1.45 -9.94
N GLY A 192 -12.94 -1.97 -8.99
CA GLY A 192 -14.39 -2.18 -9.16
C GLY A 192 -14.80 -3.56 -9.68
N ALA A 193 -13.99 -4.60 -9.47
CA ALA A 193 -14.34 -5.95 -9.92
C ALA A 193 -15.64 -6.46 -9.25
N PRO A 194 -16.63 -6.95 -10.02
CA PRO A 194 -18.00 -7.14 -9.53
C PRO A 194 -18.19 -8.35 -8.58
N TRP A 195 -17.22 -9.26 -8.46
CA TRP A 195 -17.29 -10.44 -7.58
C TRP A 195 -16.42 -10.35 -6.32
N VAL A 196 -15.70 -9.25 -6.12
CA VAL A 196 -14.95 -9.08 -4.88
C VAL A 196 -15.98 -8.75 -3.80
N ARG A 197 -16.27 -9.74 -2.94
CA ARG A 197 -17.20 -9.56 -1.81
C ARG A 197 -16.70 -8.38 -0.98
N ARG A 198 -17.58 -7.43 -0.69
CA ARG A 198 -17.35 -6.40 0.34
C ARG A 198 -17.14 -7.15 1.66
N GLY A 199 -15.88 -7.27 2.07
CA GLY A 199 -15.48 -7.75 3.40
C GLY A 199 -15.56 -6.61 4.40
#